data_AF-A0A2T9Z6A1-F1
#
_entry.id   AF-A0A2T9Z6A1-F1
#
_cell.length_a   1.000
_cell.length_b   1.000
_cell.length_c   1.000
_cell.angle_alpha   90.00
_cell.angle_beta   90.00
_cell.angle_gamma   90.00
#
_symmetry.space_group_name_H-M   'P 1'
#
loop_
_entity.id
_entity.type
_entity.pdbx_description
1 polymer ?
#
loop_
_entity_poly.entity_id
_entity_poly.type
_entity_poly.pdbx_seq_one_letter_code
_entity_poly.pdbx_strand_id
1 'polypeptide(L)'
;MNCARYSKVSFNYKKIFQDPAKIDVNAKSRNVYDCKPYLAFDLYQELVGLRAEINQLRFNLNSVSKNLGNINKALSKANGDSNKTSSTSSNEKSDKKGISNEESNLEKLELEKSNFQKQAISLKNTIKDVESRIQNCETRLEEETLKFPNFTHPDSPIGDESNARVVDTCGFFLPYIDKNGSLDQNLLSSSTDQSVLKKYKDNAEICEILGLADFKSAAKISGSRFHYWTGAGVLLELALVQYTMQRAIQYGFVPFIPPELVRSTVVNG
;
A
#
# COMPACT_ATOMS: atom_id res chain seq x y z
N MET A 1 -19.97 -15.23 -2.15
CA MET A 1 -19.46 -14.04 -1.44
C MET A 1 -18.08 -13.72 -1.99
N ASN A 2 -17.95 -12.67 -2.80
CA ASN A 2 -16.66 -12.20 -3.29
C ASN A 2 -15.88 -11.67 -2.08
N CYS A 3 -14.93 -12.47 -1.60
CA CYS A 3 -13.96 -12.03 -0.62
C CYS A 3 -13.19 -10.88 -1.27
N ALA A 4 -13.50 -9.64 -0.90
CA ALA A 4 -12.79 -8.47 -1.36
C ALA A 4 -11.32 -8.66 -0.96
N ARG A 5 -10.48 -9.08 -1.93
CA ARG A 5 -9.03 -9.02 -1.76
C ARG A 5 -8.75 -7.54 -1.53
N TYR A 6 -8.30 -7.19 -0.33
CA TYR A 6 -7.87 -5.84 -0.02
C TYR A 6 -6.93 -5.39 -1.14
N SER A 7 -7.28 -4.29 -1.81
CA SER A 7 -6.42 -3.71 -2.81
C SER A 7 -5.13 -3.29 -2.14
N LYS A 8 -3.99 -3.63 -2.75
CA LYS A 8 -2.69 -3.13 -2.32
C LYS A 8 -2.75 -1.62 -2.09
N VAL A 9 -1.97 -1.13 -1.11
CA VAL A 9 -1.81 0.30 -0.85
C VAL A 9 -1.49 1.01 -2.17
N SER A 10 -2.35 1.93 -2.58
CA SER A 10 -2.23 2.61 -3.86
C SER A 10 -1.60 3.97 -3.67
N PHE A 11 -0.30 4.04 -3.96
CA PHE A 11 0.41 5.31 -4.01
C PHE A 11 0.16 6.01 -5.34
N ASN A 12 -0.07 7.32 -5.29
CA ASN A 12 -0.04 8.14 -6.49
C ASN A 12 1.42 8.45 -6.86
N TYR A 13 2.12 7.45 -7.41
CA TYR A 13 3.54 7.55 -7.78
C TYR A 13 3.83 8.75 -8.68
N LYS A 14 2.93 9.06 -9.62
CA LYS A 14 3.07 10.23 -10.51
C LYS A 14 3.16 11.54 -9.75
N LYS A 15 2.41 11.69 -8.64
CA LYS A 15 2.43 12.89 -7.80
C LYS A 15 3.63 12.90 -6.85
N ILE A 16 3.95 11.74 -6.27
CA ILE A 16 5.07 11.58 -5.33
C ILE A 16 6.39 11.91 -6.03
N PHE A 17 6.60 11.36 -7.21
CA PHE A 17 7.85 11.46 -7.96
C PHE A 17 7.99 12.72 -8.83
N GLN A 18 7.16 13.74 -8.61
CA GLN A 18 7.39 15.06 -9.21
C GLN A 18 8.64 15.73 -8.64
N ASP A 19 8.90 15.51 -7.34
CA ASP A 19 10.05 16.07 -6.64
C ASP A 19 10.57 15.08 -5.57
N PRO A 20 11.48 14.16 -5.95
CA PRO A 20 12.10 13.23 -5.01
C PRO A 20 12.93 13.92 -3.92
N ALA A 21 13.50 15.10 -4.21
CA ALA A 21 14.33 15.84 -3.26
C ALA A 21 13.49 16.34 -2.08
N LYS A 22 12.26 16.78 -2.34
CA LYS A 22 11.32 17.18 -1.27
C LYS A 22 11.01 16.04 -0.30
N ILE A 23 10.91 14.81 -0.81
CA ILE A 23 10.68 13.61 0.03
C ILE A 23 11.91 13.37 0.92
N ASP A 24 13.11 13.47 0.36
CA ASP A 24 14.37 13.29 1.10
C ASP A 24 14.51 14.31 2.24
N VAL A 25 14.24 15.59 1.96
CA VAL A 25 14.25 16.65 2.98
C VAL A 25 13.20 16.40 4.06
N ASN A 26 11.97 16.03 3.67
CA ASN A 26 10.90 15.70 4.63
C ASN A 26 11.28 14.49 5.50
N ALA A 27 11.86 13.44 4.93
CA ALA A 27 12.29 12.26 5.67
C ALA A 27 13.38 12.61 6.71
N LYS A 28 14.39 13.39 6.29
CA LYS A 28 15.44 13.88 7.19
C LYS A 28 14.90 14.75 8.32
N SER A 29 13.94 15.63 8.04
CA SER A 29 13.29 16.45 9.07
C SER A 29 12.56 15.62 10.14
N ARG A 30 12.20 14.37 9.81
CA ARG A 30 11.53 13.41 10.69
C ARG A 30 12.48 12.37 11.30
N ASN A 31 13.79 12.56 11.16
CA ASN A 31 14.81 11.57 11.57
C ASN A 31 14.64 10.19 10.90
N VAL A 32 14.12 10.14 9.67
CA VAL A 32 13.99 8.93 8.86
C VAL A 32 15.09 8.93 7.79
N TYR A 33 16.03 7.98 7.88
CA TYR A 33 17.26 7.96 7.06
C TYR A 33 17.37 6.74 6.13
N ASP A 34 16.52 5.75 6.31
CA ASP A 34 16.45 4.51 5.51
C ASP A 34 15.66 4.67 4.20
N CYS A 35 14.96 5.79 4.05
CA CYS A 35 14.23 6.20 2.86
C CYS A 35 15.17 6.46 1.67
N LYS A 36 14.83 5.93 0.49
CA LYS A 36 15.61 6.12 -0.76
C LYS A 36 14.75 6.67 -1.91
N PRO A 37 14.42 7.98 -1.91
CA PRO A 37 13.50 8.58 -2.88
C PRO A 37 13.95 8.44 -4.34
N TYR A 38 15.25 8.60 -4.61
CA TYR A 38 15.81 8.50 -5.95
C TYR A 38 15.77 7.07 -6.49
N LEU A 39 16.05 6.07 -5.66
CA LEU A 39 15.92 4.66 -6.04
C LEU A 39 14.48 4.31 -6.42
N ALA A 40 13.51 4.77 -5.62
CA ALA A 40 12.11 4.54 -5.91
C ALA A 40 11.65 5.30 -7.18
N PHE A 41 12.21 6.47 -7.44
CA PHE A 41 11.98 7.20 -8.70
C PHE A 41 12.47 6.38 -9.90
N ASP A 42 13.69 5.84 -9.84
CA ASP A 42 14.26 5.02 -10.90
C ASP A 42 13.43 3.76 -11.16
N LEU A 43 13.01 3.07 -10.08
CA LEU A 43 12.10 1.92 -10.16
C LEU A 43 10.75 2.30 -10.80
N TYR A 44 10.22 3.48 -10.48
CA TYR A 44 8.99 3.96 -11.11
C TYR A 44 9.17 4.21 -12.61
N GLN A 45 10.28 4.81 -13.03
CA GLN A 45 10.59 5.02 -14.45
C GLN A 45 10.76 3.69 -15.19
N GLU A 46 11.44 2.72 -14.57
CA GLU A 46 11.59 1.36 -15.11
C GLU A 46 10.21 0.71 -15.29
N LEU A 47 9.34 0.78 -14.28
CA LEU A 47 7.98 0.25 -14.33
C LEU A 47 7.15 0.89 -15.46
N VAL A 48 7.25 2.22 -15.64
CA VAL A 48 6.58 2.91 -16.75
C VAL A 48 7.10 2.41 -18.10
N GLY A 49 8.42 2.23 -18.23
CA GLY A 49 9.05 1.66 -19.43
C GLY A 49 8.58 0.24 -19.73
N LEU A 50 8.61 -0.65 -18.74
CA LEU A 50 8.13 -2.04 -18.86
C LEU A 50 6.65 -2.10 -19.24
N ARG A 51 5.82 -1.21 -18.69
CA ARG A 51 4.40 -1.10 -19.06
C ARG A 51 4.19 -0.60 -20.48
N ALA A 52 5.06 0.28 -20.99
CA ALA A 52 5.03 0.67 -22.40
C ALA A 52 5.45 -0.50 -23.30
N GLU A 53 6.51 -1.22 -22.93
CA GLU A 53 7.03 -2.39 -23.64
C GLU A 53 5.98 -3.51 -23.77
N ILE A 54 5.36 -3.91 -22.65
CA ILE A 54 4.33 -4.95 -22.69
C ILE A 54 3.11 -4.55 -23.54
N ASN A 55 2.74 -3.27 -23.55
CA ASN A 55 1.64 -2.77 -24.38
C ASN A 55 1.99 -2.86 -25.87
N GLN A 56 3.22 -2.54 -26.26
CA GLN A 56 3.71 -2.72 -27.63
C GLN A 56 3.76 -4.20 -28.02
N LEU A 57 4.26 -5.07 -27.15
CA LEU A 57 4.30 -6.52 -27.39
C LEU A 57 2.89 -7.11 -27.57
N ARG A 58 1.93 -6.69 -26.74
CA ARG A 58 0.51 -7.09 -26.86
C ARG A 58 -0.11 -6.57 -28.15
N PHE A 59 0.22 -5.36 -28.57
CA PHE A 59 -0.21 -4.81 -29.87
C PHE A 59 0.35 -5.65 -31.03
N ASN A 60 1.64 -5.99 -31.00
CA ASN A 60 2.29 -6.83 -32.01
C ASN A 60 1.71 -8.26 -32.03
N LEU A 61 1.42 -8.84 -30.87
CA LEU A 61 0.77 -10.15 -30.81
C LEU A 61 -0.63 -10.11 -31.43
N ASN A 62 -1.38 -9.03 -31.21
CA ASN A 62 -2.70 -8.84 -31.81
C ASN A 62 -2.64 -8.69 -33.34
N SER A 63 -1.64 -7.98 -33.87
CA SER A 63 -1.46 -7.85 -35.33
C SER A 63 -1.06 -9.18 -35.98
N VAL A 64 -0.12 -9.92 -35.38
CA VAL A 64 0.23 -11.29 -35.81
C VAL A 64 -1.01 -12.20 -35.78
N SER A 65 -1.82 -12.13 -34.73
CA SER A 65 -3.04 -12.94 -34.61
C SER A 65 -4.06 -12.62 -35.70
N LYS A 66 -4.21 -11.35 -36.10
CA LYS A 66 -5.06 -10.94 -37.23
C LYS A 66 -4.53 -11.49 -38.55
N ASN A 67 -3.22 -11.39 -38.81
CA ASN A 67 -2.60 -11.92 -40.01
C ASN A 67 -2.76 -13.43 -40.13
N LEU A 68 -2.57 -14.17 -39.03
CA LEU A 68 -2.78 -15.61 -38.95
C LEU A 68 -4.24 -15.99 -39.25
N GLY A 69 -5.20 -15.20 -38.76
CA GLY A 69 -6.62 -15.33 -39.11
C GLY A 69 -6.90 -15.12 -40.59
N ASN A 70 -6.28 -14.11 -41.22
CA ASN A 70 -6.41 -13.84 -42.65
C ASN A 70 -5.80 -14.96 -43.51
N ILE A 71 -4.62 -15.46 -43.14
CA ILE A 71 -3.95 -16.57 -43.85
C ILE A 71 -4.77 -17.85 -43.72
N ASN A 72 -5.32 -18.16 -42.55
CA ASN A 72 -6.19 -19.33 -42.39
C ASN A 72 -7.46 -19.23 -43.25
N LYS A 73 -8.05 -18.03 -43.39
CA LYS A 73 -9.18 -17.81 -44.32
C LYS A 73 -8.74 -18.01 -45.78
N ALA A 74 -7.59 -17.46 -46.18
CA ALA A 74 -7.06 -17.61 -47.53
C ALA A 74 -6.77 -19.09 -47.86
N LEU A 75 -6.16 -19.84 -46.94
CA LEU A 75 -5.93 -21.28 -47.07
C LEU A 75 -7.24 -22.07 -47.17
N SER A 76 -8.26 -21.75 -46.36
CA SER A 76 -9.57 -22.40 -46.47
C SER A 76 -10.26 -22.14 -47.81
N LYS A 77 -10.04 -20.97 -48.40
CA LYS A 77 -10.60 -20.61 -49.71
C LYS A 77 -9.86 -21.31 -50.84
N ALA A 78 -8.53 -21.33 -50.81
CA ALA A 78 -7.69 -22.04 -51.77
C ALA A 78 -7.97 -23.56 -51.80
N ASN A 79 -8.17 -24.18 -50.64
CA ASN A 79 -8.56 -25.60 -50.53
C ASN A 79 -10.03 -25.88 -50.88
N GLY A 80 -10.90 -24.87 -50.84
CA GLY A 80 -12.30 -24.96 -51.26
C GLY A 80 -12.48 -24.84 -52.78
N ASP A 81 -11.69 -23.97 -53.42
CA ASP A 81 -11.71 -23.76 -54.87
C ASP A 81 -11.09 -24.96 -55.62
N SER A 82 -10.04 -25.59 -55.09
CA SER A 82 -9.41 -26.80 -55.66
C SER A 82 -10.30 -28.07 -55.60
N ASN A 83 -11.21 -28.16 -54.62
CA ASN A 83 -12.22 -29.24 -54.55
C ASN A 83 -13.44 -28.99 -55.46
N LYS A 84 -13.63 -27.77 -55.97
CA LYS A 84 -14.74 -27.40 -56.86
C LYS A 84 -14.40 -27.60 -58.34
N THR A 85 -13.13 -27.42 -58.71
CA THR A 85 -12.60 -27.71 -60.05
C THR A 85 -12.44 -29.20 -60.34
N SER A 86 -12.35 -30.08 -59.33
CA SER A 86 -12.32 -31.54 -59.54
C SER A 86 -13.70 -32.18 -59.83
N SER A 87 -14.80 -31.46 -59.60
CA SER A 87 -16.17 -31.96 -59.81
C SER A 87 -16.84 -31.51 -61.11
N THR A 88 -16.15 -30.71 -61.94
CA THR A 88 -16.68 -30.29 -63.24
C THR A 88 -15.58 -30.28 -64.31
N SER A 89 -15.87 -30.90 -65.45
CA SER A 89 -15.12 -30.93 -66.72
C SER A 89 -13.92 -31.89 -66.87
N SER A 90 -14.26 -33.05 -67.42
CA SER A 90 -13.54 -33.74 -68.48
C SER A 90 -13.21 -32.81 -69.67
N ASN A 91 -11.93 -32.47 -69.88
CA ASN A 91 -11.26 -32.51 -71.19
C ASN A 91 -9.78 -32.12 -71.06
N GLU A 92 -8.93 -32.89 -71.72
CA GLU A 92 -7.47 -32.82 -71.67
C GLU A 92 -6.86 -31.63 -72.46
N LYS A 93 -5.68 -31.20 -71.95
CA LYS A 93 -4.55 -30.53 -72.64
C LYS A 93 -4.54 -28.99 -72.71
N SER A 94 -4.51 -28.33 -71.54
CA SER A 94 -3.82 -27.02 -71.38
C SER A 94 -3.17 -26.76 -69.99
N ASP A 95 -3.32 -27.63 -68.99
CA ASP A 95 -3.31 -27.16 -67.59
C ASP A 95 -2.05 -27.46 -66.76
N LYS A 96 -0.94 -27.89 -67.37
CA LYS A 96 0.30 -28.14 -66.59
C LYS A 96 0.95 -26.86 -66.01
N LYS A 97 0.65 -25.68 -66.56
CA LYS A 97 1.24 -24.39 -66.13
C LYS A 97 0.42 -23.68 -65.03
N GLY A 98 -0.86 -24.03 -64.88
CA GLY A 98 -1.76 -23.50 -63.85
C GLY A 98 -1.59 -24.20 -62.51
N ILE A 99 -1.49 -25.53 -62.52
CA ILE A 99 -1.34 -26.38 -61.34
C ILE A 99 -0.03 -26.07 -60.59
N SER A 100 1.09 -25.87 -61.30
CA SER A 100 2.37 -25.51 -60.68
C SER A 100 2.36 -24.15 -59.98
N ASN A 101 1.53 -23.21 -60.46
CA ASN A 101 1.43 -21.88 -59.86
C ASN A 101 0.56 -21.91 -58.60
N GLU A 102 -0.53 -22.68 -58.58
CA GLU A 102 -1.40 -22.86 -57.42
C GLU A 102 -0.71 -23.61 -56.28
N GLU A 103 0.01 -24.69 -56.58
CA GLU A 103 0.84 -25.42 -55.61
C GLU A 103 1.92 -24.53 -55.00
N SER A 104 2.60 -23.70 -55.81
CA SER A 104 3.61 -22.75 -55.31
C SER A 104 3.03 -21.65 -54.40
N ASN A 105 1.75 -21.32 -54.56
CA ASN A 105 1.08 -20.29 -53.79
C ASN A 105 0.56 -20.82 -52.45
N LEU A 106 0.08 -22.07 -52.44
CA LEU A 106 -0.24 -22.81 -51.21
C LEU A 106 1.00 -22.98 -50.32
N GLU A 107 2.12 -23.41 -50.90
CA GLU A 107 3.37 -23.61 -50.16
C GLU A 107 3.90 -22.31 -49.53
N LYS A 108 3.76 -21.17 -50.23
CA LYS A 108 4.07 -19.83 -49.70
C LYS A 108 3.17 -19.45 -48.52
N LEU A 109 1.86 -19.68 -48.62
CA LEU A 109 0.90 -19.35 -47.56
C LEU A 109 1.11 -20.23 -46.32
N GLU A 110 1.49 -21.50 -46.48
CA GLU A 110 1.85 -22.38 -45.38
C GLU A 110 3.16 -21.97 -44.70
N LEU A 111 4.16 -21.54 -45.48
CA LEU A 111 5.41 -21.00 -44.96
C LEU A 111 5.17 -19.71 -44.15
N GLU A 112 4.35 -18.78 -44.66
CA GLU A 112 3.96 -17.57 -43.93
C GLU A 112 3.21 -17.90 -42.64
N LYS A 113 2.27 -18.86 -42.68
CA LYS A 113 1.56 -19.34 -41.49
C LYS A 113 2.54 -19.86 -40.43
N SER A 114 3.49 -20.71 -40.83
CA SER A 114 4.52 -21.26 -39.93
C SER A 114 5.37 -20.15 -39.31
N ASN A 115 5.75 -19.13 -40.10
CA ASN A 115 6.51 -17.99 -39.62
C ASN A 115 5.71 -17.15 -38.59
N PHE A 116 4.45 -16.84 -38.87
CA PHE A 116 3.60 -16.11 -37.91
C PHE A 116 3.31 -16.92 -36.65
N GLN A 117 3.20 -18.25 -36.74
CA GLN A 117 3.07 -19.11 -35.57
C GLN A 117 4.34 -19.07 -34.69
N LYS A 118 5.53 -19.15 -35.29
CA LYS A 118 6.81 -19.01 -34.57
C LYS A 118 6.93 -17.64 -33.89
N GLN A 119 6.58 -16.57 -34.61
CA GLN A 119 6.56 -15.21 -34.06
C GLN A 119 5.59 -15.07 -32.89
N ALA A 120 4.38 -15.63 -33.00
CA ALA A 120 3.39 -15.58 -31.92
C ALA A 120 3.86 -16.31 -30.66
N ILE A 121 4.51 -17.47 -30.79
CA ILE A 121 5.07 -18.21 -29.66
C ILE A 121 6.20 -17.41 -29.01
N SER A 122 7.11 -16.84 -29.81
CA SER A 122 8.19 -15.99 -29.32
C SER A 122 7.64 -14.77 -28.55
N LEU A 123 6.66 -14.05 -29.11
CA LEU A 123 6.02 -12.90 -28.47
C LEU A 123 5.31 -13.27 -27.16
N LYS A 124 4.66 -14.45 -27.08
CA LYS A 124 4.04 -14.91 -25.83
C LYS A 124 5.08 -15.15 -24.74
N ASN A 125 6.23 -15.71 -25.10
CA ASN A 125 7.33 -15.94 -24.16
C ASN A 125 7.92 -14.63 -23.65
N THR A 126 8.13 -13.64 -24.54
CA THR A 126 8.64 -12.32 -24.12
C THR A 126 7.63 -11.56 -23.26
N ILE A 127 6.33 -11.62 -23.58
CA ILE A 127 5.28 -11.04 -22.74
C ILE A 127 5.34 -11.63 -21.33
N LYS A 128 5.45 -12.96 -21.21
CA LYS A 128 5.53 -13.64 -19.90
C LYS A 128 6.75 -13.20 -19.08
N ASP A 129 7.89 -13.00 -19.73
CA ASP A 129 9.10 -12.50 -19.07
C ASP A 129 8.93 -11.05 -18.58
N VAL A 130 8.41 -10.17 -19.44
CA VAL A 130 8.15 -8.77 -19.08
C VAL A 130 7.10 -8.67 -17.96
N GLU A 131 6.07 -9.51 -17.94
CA GLU A 131 5.09 -9.57 -16.85
C GLU A 131 5.74 -9.91 -15.51
N SER A 132 6.67 -10.87 -15.49
CA SER A 132 7.45 -11.22 -14.29
C SER A 132 8.32 -10.04 -13.82
N ARG A 133 8.97 -9.34 -14.76
CA ARG A 133 9.78 -8.15 -14.47
C ARG A 133 8.93 -7.01 -13.90
N ILE A 134 7.74 -6.77 -14.45
CA ILE A 134 6.78 -5.78 -13.92
C ILE A 134 6.42 -6.13 -12.48
N GLN A 135 6.07 -7.40 -12.20
CA GLN A 135 5.68 -7.83 -10.86
C GLN A 135 6.82 -7.63 -9.83
N ASN A 136 8.06 -7.94 -10.20
CA ASN A 136 9.23 -7.72 -9.35
C ASN A 136 9.46 -6.22 -9.10
N CYS A 137 9.46 -5.43 -10.17
CA CYS A 137 9.64 -3.98 -10.10
C CYS A 137 8.55 -3.31 -9.23
N GLU A 138 7.29 -3.71 -9.39
CA GLU A 138 6.17 -3.26 -8.54
C GLU A 138 6.38 -3.59 -7.08
N THR A 139 6.80 -4.82 -6.76
CA THR A 139 7.03 -5.26 -5.38
C THR A 139 8.16 -4.43 -4.74
N ARG A 140 9.27 -4.25 -5.45
CA ARG A 140 10.41 -3.44 -4.95
C ARG A 140 10.03 -1.96 -4.80
N LEU A 141 9.25 -1.42 -5.73
CA LEU A 141 8.76 -0.05 -5.65
C LEU A 141 7.86 0.15 -4.43
N GLU A 142 6.94 -0.78 -4.19
CA GLU A 142 6.05 -0.78 -3.01
C GLU A 142 6.87 -0.84 -1.70
N GLU A 143 7.85 -1.75 -1.61
CA GLU A 143 8.71 -1.90 -0.43
C GLU A 143 9.50 -0.62 -0.11
N GLU A 144 10.06 0.05 -1.11
CA GLU A 144 10.78 1.30 -0.89
C GLU A 144 9.85 2.47 -0.57
N THR A 145 8.67 2.53 -1.19
CA THR A 145 7.72 3.63 -1.00
C THR A 145 6.95 3.54 0.32
N LEU A 146 6.77 2.34 0.88
CA LEU A 146 6.20 2.15 2.24
C LEU A 146 7.09 2.76 3.34
N LYS A 147 8.39 2.94 3.09
CA LYS A 147 9.30 3.60 4.04
C LYS A 147 9.15 5.13 4.04
N PHE A 148 8.38 5.69 3.10
CA PHE A 148 8.27 7.13 2.97
C PHE A 148 7.33 7.67 4.04
N PRO A 149 7.79 8.59 4.91
CA PRO A 149 6.89 9.21 5.86
C PRO A 149 5.91 10.14 5.14
N ASN A 150 4.76 10.37 5.74
CA ASN A 150 3.84 11.40 5.25
C ASN A 150 4.50 12.79 5.30
N PHE A 151 4.05 13.69 4.44
CA PHE A 151 4.54 15.07 4.42
C PHE A 151 4.21 15.78 5.74
N THR A 152 5.18 16.56 6.21
CA THR A 152 5.07 17.33 7.43
C THR A 152 4.37 18.65 7.15
N HIS A 153 3.47 19.06 8.05
CA HIS A 153 2.83 20.37 7.96
C HIS A 153 3.90 21.47 8.15
N PRO A 154 3.86 22.59 7.41
CA PRO A 154 4.88 23.64 7.54
C PRO A 154 5.05 24.19 8.97
N ASP A 155 3.95 24.25 9.74
CA ASP A 155 3.95 24.76 11.11
C ASP A 155 4.35 23.72 12.17
N SER A 156 4.67 22.49 11.77
CA SER A 156 5.12 21.46 12.71
C SER A 156 6.53 21.80 13.21
N PRO A 157 6.77 21.79 14.53
CA PRO A 157 8.11 22.02 15.07
C PRO A 157 9.07 20.93 14.59
N ILE A 158 10.28 21.34 14.20
CA ILE A 158 11.35 20.44 13.75
C ILE A 158 12.21 20.09 14.95
N GLY A 159 12.45 18.80 15.19
CA GLY A 159 13.30 18.30 16.27
C GLY A 159 12.68 17.13 17.01
N ASP A 160 13.29 16.78 18.15
CA ASP A 160 12.75 15.81 19.08
C ASP A 160 11.67 16.44 19.97
N GLU A 161 11.21 15.69 20.98
CA GLU A 161 10.16 16.14 21.91
C GLU A 161 10.53 17.42 22.67
N SER A 162 11.83 17.73 22.81
CA SER A 162 12.28 18.96 23.48
C SER A 162 11.92 20.24 22.72
N ASN A 163 11.66 20.12 21.41
CA ASN A 163 11.25 21.24 20.55
C ASN A 163 9.72 21.39 20.46
N ALA A 164 8.95 20.63 21.23
CA ALA A 164 7.50 20.75 21.27
C ALA A 164 7.07 22.18 21.67
N ARG A 165 6.22 22.81 20.87
CA ARG A 165 5.71 24.15 21.13
C ARG A 165 4.45 24.08 22.01
N VAL A 166 4.51 24.70 23.19
CA VAL A 166 3.31 24.94 24.02
C VAL A 166 2.39 25.90 23.29
N VAL A 167 1.18 25.45 22.95
CA VAL A 167 0.19 26.26 22.21
C VAL A 167 -0.72 27.01 23.18
N ASP A 168 -1.15 26.34 24.25
CA ASP A 168 -2.06 26.91 25.24
C ASP A 168 -1.85 26.22 26.60
N THR A 169 -2.13 26.94 27.68
CA THR A 169 -2.06 26.43 29.06
C THR A 169 -3.36 26.75 29.79
N CYS A 170 -4.05 25.70 30.24
CA CYS A 170 -5.34 25.80 30.92
C CYS A 170 -5.21 25.41 32.39
N GLY A 171 -5.79 26.23 33.27
CA GLY A 171 -5.79 26.01 34.72
C GLY A 171 -4.57 26.61 35.42
N PHE A 172 -4.32 26.15 36.64
CA PHE A 172 -3.18 26.58 37.45
C PHE A 172 -2.47 25.35 38.02
N PHE A 173 -1.15 25.41 38.07
CA PHE A 173 -0.34 24.38 38.69
C PHE A 173 -0.22 24.66 40.18
N LEU A 174 -0.40 23.62 41.00
CA LEU A 174 -0.11 23.68 42.43
C LEU A 174 1.36 23.30 42.66
N PRO A 175 2.10 24.02 43.52
CA PRO A 175 3.45 23.64 43.87
C PRO A 175 3.43 22.30 44.61
N TYR A 176 4.30 21.37 44.19
CA TYR A 176 4.40 20.04 44.77
C TYR A 176 5.84 19.54 44.84
N ILE A 177 6.08 18.63 45.80
CA ILE A 177 7.33 17.89 45.89
C ILE A 177 7.15 16.58 45.12
N ASP A 178 8.01 16.33 44.14
CA ASP A 178 7.97 15.11 43.35
C ASP A 178 8.35 13.87 44.17
N LYS A 179 8.22 12.69 43.55
CA LYS A 179 8.57 11.40 44.18
C LYS A 179 10.04 11.30 44.60
N ASN A 180 10.93 12.07 43.96
CA ASN A 180 12.36 12.11 44.22
C ASN A 180 12.74 13.20 45.26
N GLY A 181 11.76 13.94 45.79
CA GLY A 181 11.99 15.04 46.72
C GLY A 181 12.36 16.37 46.07
N SER A 182 12.32 16.47 44.74
CA SER A 182 12.60 17.70 44.01
C SER A 182 11.36 18.58 43.92
N LEU A 183 11.55 19.87 44.12
CA LEU A 183 10.54 20.91 43.97
C LEU A 183 10.68 21.55 42.60
N ASP A 184 9.59 21.66 41.83
CA ASP A 184 9.62 22.42 40.59
C ASP A 184 9.65 23.92 40.90
N GLN A 185 10.83 24.51 40.75
CA GLN A 185 11.06 25.93 41.05
C GLN A 185 10.28 26.87 40.12
N ASN A 186 9.88 26.41 38.93
CA ASN A 186 9.10 27.22 37.99
C ASN A 186 7.65 27.43 38.46
N LEU A 187 7.18 26.60 39.41
CA LEU A 187 5.84 26.70 40.01
C LEU A 187 5.82 27.55 41.29
N LEU A 188 6.97 28.07 41.73
CA LEU A 188 7.06 28.96 42.88
C LEU A 188 6.97 30.41 42.43
N SER A 189 5.90 31.09 42.83
CA SER A 189 5.90 32.56 42.90
C SER A 189 6.83 33.03 44.02
N SER A 190 7.41 34.24 43.93
CA SER A 190 8.26 34.84 44.97
C SER A 190 7.57 35.05 46.32
N SER A 191 6.25 34.86 46.38
CA SER A 191 5.40 34.91 47.57
C SER A 191 4.91 33.53 48.05
N THR A 192 5.45 32.43 47.50
CA THR A 192 4.98 31.08 47.85
C THR A 192 5.50 30.69 49.24
N ASP A 193 4.57 30.57 50.19
CA ASP A 193 4.89 30.07 51.53
C ASP A 193 5.30 28.59 51.47
N GLN A 194 6.56 28.31 51.85
CA GLN A 194 7.12 26.96 51.89
C GLN A 194 6.35 26.04 52.86
N SER A 195 5.58 26.59 53.81
CA SER A 195 4.72 25.82 54.71
C SER A 195 3.54 25.12 54.01
N VAL A 196 3.21 25.54 52.78
CA VAL A 196 2.08 25.01 51.98
C VAL A 196 2.49 23.83 51.09
N LEU A 197 3.79 23.52 51.00
CA LEU A 197 4.32 22.45 50.15
C LEU A 197 3.86 21.07 50.67
N LYS A 198 2.95 20.44 49.92
CA LYS A 198 2.47 19.09 50.20
C LYS A 198 3.22 18.07 49.35
N LYS A 199 3.59 16.95 49.97
CA LYS A 199 4.01 15.75 49.26
C LYS A 199 2.75 15.03 48.76
N TYR A 200 2.57 14.96 47.44
CA TYR A 200 1.47 14.22 46.85
C TYR A 200 1.91 12.78 46.56
N LYS A 201 0.95 11.86 46.65
CA LYS A 201 1.14 10.46 46.28
C LYS A 201 1.01 10.29 44.78
N ASP A 202 1.70 9.31 44.23
CA ASP A 202 1.56 8.96 42.82
C ASP A 202 0.19 8.28 42.56
N ASN A 203 -0.28 8.32 41.32
CA ASN A 203 -1.60 7.80 40.97
C ASN A 203 -1.77 6.32 41.34
N ALA A 204 -0.73 5.50 41.17
CA ALA A 204 -0.74 4.08 41.47
C ALA A 204 -0.89 3.82 42.97
N GLU A 205 -0.17 4.58 43.80
CA GLU A 205 -0.26 4.48 45.27
C GLU A 205 -1.65 4.92 45.74
N ILE A 206 -2.20 5.99 45.16
CA ILE A 206 -3.57 6.43 45.46
C ILE A 206 -4.59 5.33 45.11
N CYS A 207 -4.45 4.69 43.94
CA CYS A 207 -5.34 3.62 43.52
C CYS A 207 -5.26 2.40 44.44
N GLU A 208 -4.07 2.03 44.92
CA GLU A 208 -3.90 0.90 45.85
C GLU A 208 -4.51 1.21 47.22
N ILE A 209 -4.25 2.39 47.79
CA ILE A 209 -4.77 2.81 49.10
C ILE A 209 -6.29 2.87 49.11
N LEU A 210 -6.88 3.38 48.02
CA LEU A 210 -8.33 3.50 47.88
C LEU A 210 -9.00 2.20 47.42
N GLY A 211 -8.23 1.13 47.15
CA GLY A 211 -8.76 -0.13 46.63
C GLY A 211 -9.44 0.02 45.26
N LEU A 212 -8.99 0.98 44.45
CA LEU A 212 -9.50 1.22 43.10
C LEU A 212 -8.87 0.28 42.08
N ALA A 213 -7.64 -0.18 42.34
CA ALA A 213 -6.96 -1.13 41.46
C ALA A 213 -6.12 -2.15 42.23
N ASP A 214 -6.05 -3.38 41.70
CA ASP A 214 -5.17 -4.45 42.18
C ASP A 214 -4.06 -4.75 41.16
N PHE A 215 -2.88 -4.23 41.45
CA PHE A 215 -1.67 -4.44 40.67
C PHE A 215 -0.96 -5.76 40.99
N LYS A 216 -1.07 -6.25 42.23
CA LYS A 216 -0.33 -7.44 42.70
C LYS A 216 -0.90 -8.71 42.07
N SER A 217 -2.23 -8.84 42.07
CA SER A 217 -2.89 -9.99 41.45
C SER A 217 -2.72 -9.97 39.93
N ALA A 218 -2.82 -8.80 39.30
CA ALA A 218 -2.63 -8.66 37.86
C ALA A 218 -1.20 -8.99 37.43
N ALA A 219 -0.19 -8.53 38.17
CA ALA A 219 1.21 -8.87 37.89
C ALA A 219 1.47 -10.38 37.95
N LYS A 220 0.81 -11.09 38.89
CA LYS A 220 0.92 -12.55 39.03
C LYS A 220 0.27 -13.31 37.88
N ILE A 221 -0.83 -12.81 37.33
CA ILE A 221 -1.64 -13.52 36.34
C ILE A 221 -1.25 -13.14 34.91
N SER A 222 -1.17 -11.84 34.62
CA SER A 222 -0.98 -11.29 33.28
C SER A 222 0.43 -10.75 33.02
N GLY A 223 1.27 -10.65 34.06
CA GLY A 223 2.63 -10.13 33.96
C GLY A 223 2.72 -8.62 34.23
N SER A 224 3.89 -8.02 33.98
CA SER A 224 4.14 -6.61 34.28
C SER A 224 3.23 -5.65 33.48
N ARG A 225 2.91 -4.49 34.06
CA ARG A 225 2.12 -3.38 33.47
C ARG A 225 0.60 -3.60 33.39
N PHE A 226 0.09 -4.72 33.90
CA PHE A 226 -1.35 -4.97 34.01
C PHE A 226 -1.87 -4.66 35.41
N HIS A 227 -3.16 -4.33 35.50
CA HIS A 227 -3.90 -4.06 36.73
C HIS A 227 -5.35 -4.52 36.57
N TYR A 228 -6.00 -4.85 37.68
CA TYR A 228 -7.45 -4.98 37.73
C TYR A 228 -8.05 -3.69 38.27
N TRP A 229 -9.07 -3.13 37.61
CA TRP A 229 -9.92 -2.12 38.23
C TRP A 229 -10.93 -2.77 39.17
N THR A 230 -11.16 -2.16 40.34
CA THR A 230 -12.03 -2.69 41.40
C THR A 230 -12.93 -1.60 41.98
N GLY A 231 -14.12 -1.99 42.42
CA GLY A 231 -15.05 -1.11 43.15
C GLY A 231 -15.31 0.23 42.45
N ALA A 232 -15.01 1.32 43.15
CA ALA A 232 -15.18 2.68 42.62
C ALA A 232 -14.26 2.98 41.41
N GLY A 233 -13.16 2.25 41.21
CA GLY A 233 -12.30 2.39 40.03
C GLY A 233 -13.02 1.98 38.74
N VAL A 234 -13.77 0.86 38.79
CA VAL A 234 -14.61 0.41 37.66
C VAL A 234 -15.70 1.44 37.34
N LEU A 235 -16.35 1.97 38.38
CA LEU A 235 -17.41 2.99 38.21
C LEU A 235 -16.84 4.26 37.58
N LEU A 236 -15.64 4.68 37.97
CA LEU A 236 -14.97 5.85 37.41
C LEU A 236 -14.63 5.63 35.92
N GLU A 237 -14.08 4.48 35.56
CA GLU A 237 -13.77 4.13 34.17
C GLU A 237 -15.03 4.20 33.29
N LEU A 238 -16.11 3.53 33.71
CA LEU A 238 -17.39 3.54 32.99
C LEU A 238 -17.97 4.96 32.86
N ALA A 239 -17.89 5.76 33.92
CA ALA A 239 -18.38 7.14 33.92
C ALA A 239 -17.59 8.02 32.92
N LEU A 240 -16.27 7.89 32.87
CA LEU A 240 -15.42 8.64 31.93
C LEU A 240 -15.69 8.26 30.48
N VAL A 241 -15.82 6.96 30.19
CA VAL A 241 -16.18 6.48 28.85
C VAL A 241 -17.53 7.04 28.43
N GLN A 242 -18.55 6.92 29.29
CA GLN A 242 -19.90 7.39 29.00
C GLN A 242 -19.97 8.90 28.80
N TYR A 243 -19.29 9.67 29.65
CA TYR A 243 -19.23 11.13 29.56
C TYR A 243 -18.57 11.58 28.25
N THR A 244 -17.45 10.96 27.88
CA THR A 244 -16.72 11.29 26.65
C THR A 244 -17.55 10.98 25.40
N MET A 245 -18.21 9.82 25.38
CA MET A 245 -19.12 9.43 24.30
C MET A 245 -20.28 10.40 24.14
N GLN A 246 -20.93 10.80 25.25
CA GLN A 246 -22.02 11.78 25.20
C GLN A 246 -21.55 13.13 24.68
N ARG A 247 -20.39 13.62 25.15
CA ARG A 247 -19.77 14.85 24.65
C ARG A 247 -19.52 14.77 23.14
N ALA A 248 -18.89 13.70 22.65
CA ALA A 248 -18.61 13.52 21.24
C ALA A 248 -19.90 13.51 20.39
N ILE A 249 -20.93 12.79 20.83
CA ILE A 249 -22.24 12.76 20.13
C ILE A 249 -22.86 14.16 20.05
N GLN A 250 -22.76 14.97 21.11
CA GLN A 250 -23.25 16.36 21.08
C GLN A 250 -22.54 17.24 20.04
N TYR A 251 -21.27 16.94 19.73
CA TYR A 251 -20.52 17.59 18.65
C TYR A 251 -20.75 16.95 17.27
N GLY A 252 -21.70 16.02 17.15
CA GLY A 252 -22.08 15.40 15.87
C GLY A 252 -21.25 14.18 15.46
N PHE A 253 -20.41 13.64 16.36
CA PHE A 253 -19.70 12.39 16.08
C PHE A 253 -20.66 11.20 16.11
N VAL A 254 -20.47 10.25 15.19
CA VAL A 254 -21.24 9.00 15.13
C VAL A 254 -20.48 7.91 15.87
N PRO A 255 -21.09 7.23 16.86
CA PRO A 255 -20.41 6.19 17.63
C PRO A 255 -20.31 4.88 16.83
N PHE A 256 -19.15 4.24 16.88
CA PHE A 256 -18.90 2.91 16.31
C PHE A 256 -18.05 2.06 17.26
N ILE A 257 -18.33 0.76 17.32
CA ILE A 257 -17.49 -0.23 18.02
C ILE A 257 -16.86 -1.13 16.94
N PRO A 258 -15.54 -1.03 16.70
CA PRO A 258 -14.87 -1.88 15.72
C PRO A 258 -14.58 -3.28 16.29
N PRO A 259 -14.34 -4.29 15.43
CA PRO A 259 -13.79 -5.57 15.86
C PRO A 259 -12.37 -5.41 16.43
N GLU A 260 -12.06 -6.12 17.52
CA GLU A 260 -10.74 -6.07 18.15
C GLU A 260 -9.69 -6.91 17.41
N LEU A 261 -10.10 -8.05 16.84
CA LEU A 261 -9.22 -8.93 16.08
C LEU A 261 -9.29 -8.58 14.59
N VAL A 262 -8.20 -8.04 14.07
CA VAL A 262 -8.07 -7.60 12.68
C VAL A 262 -6.92 -8.31 11.97
N ARG A 263 -6.98 -8.38 10.65
CA ARG A 263 -5.90 -8.96 9.83
C ARG A 263 -4.68 -8.04 9.85
N SER A 264 -3.48 -8.62 9.86
CA SER A 264 -2.22 -7.86 9.78
C SER A 264 -2.15 -6.95 8.56
N THR A 265 -2.77 -7.33 7.45
CA THR A 265 -2.86 -6.51 6.24
C THR A 265 -3.59 -5.18 6.43
N VAL A 266 -4.49 -5.09 7.42
CA VAL A 266 -5.21 -3.85 7.75
C VAL A 266 -4.37 -2.98 8.69
N VAL A 267 -3.62 -3.60 9.61
CA VAL A 267 -2.73 -2.90 10.54
C VAL A 267 -1.52 -2.29 9.83
N ASN A 268 -1.00 -2.98 8.81
CA ASN A 268 0.12 -2.53 8.00
C ASN A 268 -0.27 -1.58 6.84
N GLY A 269 -1.57 -1.33 6.66
CA GLY A 269 -2.12 -0.57 5.54
C GLY A 269 -2.11 0.93 5.72
#